data_AF-A0A2V5YNX2-F1
#
_entry.id   AF-A0A2V5YNX2-F1
#
_cell.length_a   1.000
_cell.length_b   1.000
_cell.length_c   1.000
_cell.angle_alpha   90.00
_cell.angle_beta   90.00
_cell.angle_gamma   90.00
#
_symmetry.space_group_name_H-M   'P 1'
#
loop_
_entity.id
_entity.type
_entity.pdbx_description
1 polymer ?
#
loop_
_entity_poly.entity_id
_entity_poly.type
_entity_poly.pdbx_seq_one_letter_code
_entity_poly.pdbx_strand_id
1 'polypeptide(L)'
;MSPGANGLALVEKKRTNHLVAAQTMSQSSDPASDSAPDGPIWSYRFVPNQPARPITSEEAVEFLTAPGPSLPDEFLWLHFSLSNVASEPWLRRYLTLPDTFYESLHSDADSTHLEQDADSLVARIHDVLFDFTFNAPIASTSLCIKSRV
;
A
#
# COMPACT_ATOMS: atom_id res chain seq x y z
N MET A 1 13.49 27.26 3.92
CA MET A 1 13.59 25.85 4.33
C MET A 1 12.23 25.22 4.09
N SER A 2 12.10 24.43 3.03
CA SER A 2 10.91 23.60 2.83
C SER A 2 10.99 22.41 3.79
N PRO A 3 9.88 21.99 4.44
CA PRO A 3 9.87 20.72 5.14
C PRO A 3 9.88 19.62 4.08
N GLY A 4 10.93 18.80 4.07
CA GLY A 4 10.98 17.58 3.29
C GLY A 4 9.85 16.66 3.74
N ALA A 5 8.98 16.30 2.82
CA ALA A 5 7.92 15.32 3.06
C ALA A 5 8.58 13.94 3.16
N ASN A 6 8.91 13.53 4.38
CA ASN A 6 9.47 12.22 4.66
C ASN A 6 8.39 11.14 4.50
N GLY A 7 8.63 10.19 3.61
CA GLY A 7 8.16 8.80 3.55
C GLY A 7 6.69 8.40 3.75
N LEU A 8 6.28 7.28 3.15
CA LEU A 8 4.93 7.17 2.60
C LEU A 8 4.51 5.71 2.32
N ALA A 9 3.63 5.10 3.12
CA ALA A 9 3.22 3.70 2.96
C ALA A 9 2.00 3.49 2.04
N LEU A 10 2.20 3.22 0.74
CA LEU A 10 1.08 2.90 -0.17
C LEU A 10 0.58 1.47 -0.02
N VAL A 11 -0.62 1.27 0.56
CA VAL A 11 -1.28 -0.01 0.78
C VAL A 11 -2.46 -0.22 -0.20
N GLU A 12 -2.34 -1.10 -1.21
CA GLU A 12 -3.39 -1.27 -2.25
C GLU A 12 -3.90 -2.70 -2.46
N LYS A 13 -5.24 -2.91 -2.38
CA LYS A 13 -6.11 -3.65 -3.35
C LYS A 13 -7.38 -4.22 -2.68
N LYS A 14 -8.58 -3.71 -3.01
CA LYS A 14 -9.87 -4.37 -2.71
C LYS A 14 -10.36 -5.16 -3.94
N ARG A 15 -10.68 -6.45 -3.79
CA ARG A 15 -11.52 -7.19 -4.75
C ARG A 15 -12.97 -7.05 -4.28
N THR A 16 -13.83 -6.44 -5.08
CA THR A 16 -15.27 -6.62 -4.95
C THR A 16 -15.63 -7.96 -5.57
N ASN A 17 -16.16 -8.88 -4.76
CA ASN A 17 -16.70 -10.14 -5.25
C ASN A 17 -17.99 -9.87 -6.01
N HIS A 18 -17.92 -9.88 -7.34
CA HIS A 18 -18.89 -10.61 -8.14
C HIS A 18 -18.22 -11.06 -9.45
N LEU A 19 -18.43 -12.34 -9.80
CA LEU A 19 -18.06 -13.04 -11.02
C LEU A 19 -16.78 -13.90 -10.98
N VAL A 20 -17.05 -15.21 -10.92
CA VAL A 20 -16.14 -16.30 -11.28
C VAL A 20 -15.73 -16.13 -12.75
N ALA A 21 -14.49 -15.72 -12.98
CA ALA A 21 -13.80 -15.97 -14.23
C ALA A 21 -12.33 -16.25 -13.90
N ALA A 22 -11.92 -17.50 -14.11
CA ALA A 22 -10.54 -17.93 -14.01
C ALA A 22 -9.70 -17.13 -15.03
N GLN A 23 -8.99 -16.11 -14.55
CA GLN A 23 -7.90 -15.51 -15.31
C GLN A 23 -6.59 -16.02 -14.70
N THR A 24 -6.01 -17.00 -15.40
CA THR A 24 -4.64 -17.46 -15.20
C THR A 24 -3.71 -16.27 -15.42
N MET A 25 -3.31 -15.63 -14.32
CA MET A 25 -2.25 -14.63 -14.33
C MET A 25 -0.91 -15.36 -14.44
N SER A 26 -0.27 -15.23 -15.60
CA SER A 26 1.10 -15.69 -15.84
C SER A 26 2.02 -15.04 -14.81
N GLN A 27 2.49 -15.85 -13.85
CA GLN A 27 3.51 -15.46 -12.88
C GLN A 27 4.83 -15.25 -13.63
N SER A 28 5.20 -14.00 -13.85
CA SER A 28 6.59 -13.62 -14.11
C SER A 28 7.20 -13.29 -12.75
N SER A 29 7.91 -14.26 -12.19
CA SER A 29 8.53 -14.22 -10.87
C SER A 29 10.00 -13.83 -10.97
N ASP A 30 10.39 -12.75 -10.27
CA ASP A 30 11.77 -12.39 -9.91
C ASP A 30 11.77 -11.42 -8.68
N PRO A 31 12.84 -11.25 -7.90
CA PRO A 31 13.20 -12.09 -6.75
C PRO A 31 13.24 -11.27 -5.44
N ALA A 32 12.10 -10.73 -5.02
CA ALA A 32 11.89 -10.25 -3.63
C ALA A 32 10.45 -10.50 -3.17
N SER A 33 9.78 -11.47 -3.78
CA SER A 33 8.52 -12.03 -3.28
C SER A 33 8.87 -12.87 -2.06
N ASP A 34 9.18 -12.23 -0.94
CA ASP A 34 8.97 -12.89 0.34
C ASP A 34 7.45 -12.93 0.56
N SER A 35 6.88 -14.06 0.17
CA SER A 35 5.49 -14.41 0.45
C SER A 35 5.38 -14.84 1.91
N ALA A 36 5.84 -14.01 2.87
CA ALA A 36 5.29 -14.10 4.21
C ALA A 36 3.77 -14.03 4.04
N PRO A 37 3.01 -15.06 4.47
CA PRO A 37 1.58 -15.18 4.17
C PRO A 37 0.77 -13.96 4.65
N ASP A 38 1.37 -13.15 5.52
CA ASP A 38 0.76 -12.01 6.18
C ASP A 38 1.27 -10.65 5.68
N GLY A 39 2.26 -10.60 4.79
CA GLY A 39 3.00 -9.38 4.44
C GLY A 39 2.56 -8.65 3.17
N PRO A 40 3.24 -7.54 2.82
CA PRO A 40 3.05 -6.83 1.56
C PRO A 40 3.37 -7.74 0.35
N ILE A 41 2.62 -7.61 -0.74
CA ILE A 41 2.88 -8.35 -1.98
C ILE A 41 4.03 -7.73 -2.79
N TRP A 42 4.25 -6.43 -2.64
CA TRP A 42 5.41 -5.73 -3.18
C TRP A 42 5.94 -4.73 -2.18
N SER A 43 7.26 -4.75 -2.00
CA SER A 43 7.96 -3.82 -1.13
C SER A 43 9.17 -3.25 -1.83
N TYR A 44 9.30 -1.93 -1.78
CA TYR A 44 10.46 -1.23 -2.34
C TYR A 44 10.97 -0.20 -1.34
N ARG A 45 12.29 -0.03 -1.33
CA ARG A 45 12.99 1.04 -0.62
C ARG A 45 13.53 2.03 -1.63
N PHE A 46 13.25 3.30 -1.38
CA PHE A 46 13.72 4.42 -2.17
C PHE A 46 14.70 5.25 -1.33
N VAL A 47 15.86 5.52 -1.91
CA VAL A 47 16.89 6.37 -1.34
C VAL A 47 17.22 7.45 -2.38
N PRO A 48 17.54 8.70 -1.99
CA PRO A 48 17.80 9.76 -2.95
C PRO A 48 18.86 9.40 -3.98
N ASN A 49 18.59 9.76 -5.24
CA ASN A 49 19.48 9.55 -6.40
C ASN A 49 19.83 8.09 -6.69
N GLN A 50 19.06 7.13 -6.18
CA GLN A 50 19.22 5.70 -6.45
C GLN A 50 17.94 5.13 -7.06
N PRO A 51 18.03 4.10 -7.92
CA PRO A 51 16.85 3.37 -8.37
C PRO A 51 16.16 2.67 -7.19
N ALA A 52 14.86 2.41 -7.33
CA ALA A 52 14.09 1.66 -6.36
C ALA A 52 14.72 0.28 -6.11
N ARG A 53 14.96 -0.08 -4.84
CA ARG A 53 15.44 -1.40 -4.48
C ARG A 53 14.27 -2.25 -3.96
N PRO A 54 13.97 -3.41 -4.55
CA PRO A 54 13.02 -4.33 -3.95
C PRO A 54 13.55 -4.86 -2.61
N ILE A 55 12.66 -5.01 -1.62
CA ILE A 55 12.99 -5.49 -0.26
C ILE A 55 12.03 -6.59 0.18
N THR A 56 12.44 -7.41 1.16
CA THR A 56 11.54 -8.43 1.75
C THR A 56 10.57 -7.82 2.76
N SER A 57 9.57 -8.59 3.20
CA SER A 57 8.67 -8.22 4.29
C SER A 57 9.45 -8.00 5.60
N GLU A 58 10.44 -8.86 5.89
CA GLU A 58 11.31 -8.71 7.06
C GLU A 58 12.15 -7.43 6.99
N GLU A 59 12.79 -7.14 5.85
CA GLU A 59 13.55 -5.90 5.67
C GLU A 59 12.66 -4.66 5.87
N ALA A 60 11.40 -4.73 5.44
CA ALA A 60 10.43 -3.67 5.67
C ALA A 60 10.13 -3.51 7.17
N VAL A 61 9.87 -4.62 7.89
CA VAL A 61 9.63 -4.58 9.34
C VAL A 61 10.85 -4.05 10.09
N GLU A 62 12.06 -4.50 9.74
CA GLU A 62 13.30 -4.01 10.32
C GLU A 62 13.44 -2.51 10.13
N PHE A 63 13.16 -2.00 8.93
CA PHE A 63 13.19 -0.57 8.65
C PHE A 63 12.12 0.20 9.45
N LEU A 64 10.89 -0.31 9.52
CA LEU A 64 9.79 0.34 10.24
C LEU A 64 10.02 0.39 11.76
N THR A 65 10.62 -0.66 12.32
CA THR A 65 10.83 -0.82 13.76
C THR A 65 12.19 -0.33 14.25
N ALA A 66 13.14 -0.07 13.35
CA ALA A 66 14.44 0.47 13.72
C ALA A 66 14.29 1.82 14.46
N PRO A 67 15.06 2.06 15.52
CA PRO A 67 15.05 3.35 16.21
C PRO A 67 15.84 4.41 15.41
N GLY A 68 15.35 5.64 15.44
CA GLY A 68 16.05 6.82 14.91
C GLY A 68 15.57 7.30 13.54
N PRO A 69 15.92 8.54 13.17
CA PRO A 69 15.44 9.15 11.94
C PRO A 69 15.97 8.38 10.73
N SER A 70 15.09 8.16 9.73
CA SER A 70 15.51 7.71 8.41
C SER A 70 16.52 8.70 7.80
N LEU A 71 17.26 8.24 6.79
CA LEU A 71 17.97 9.20 5.93
C LEU A 71 16.95 10.23 5.38
N PRO A 72 17.34 11.51 5.21
CA PRO A 72 16.48 12.48 4.55
C PRO A 72 16.01 11.95 3.20
N ASP A 73 14.72 12.10 2.91
CA ASP A 73 14.10 11.72 1.64
C ASP A 73 14.17 10.20 1.30
N GLU A 74 14.42 9.36 2.31
CA GLU A 74 14.29 7.90 2.21
C GLU A 74 12.88 7.44 2.58
N PHE A 75 12.32 6.51 1.80
CA PHE A 75 11.00 5.96 2.07
C PHE A 75 10.80 4.52 1.60
N LEU A 76 9.79 3.88 2.18
CA LEU A 76 9.30 2.58 1.73
C LEU A 76 8.01 2.72 0.96
N TRP A 77 7.82 1.88 -0.06
CA TRP A 77 6.54 1.64 -0.72
C TRP A 77 6.12 0.21 -0.41
N LEU A 78 4.96 0.01 0.21
CA LEU A 78 4.52 -1.29 0.74
C LEU A 78 3.10 -1.63 0.29
N HIS A 79 2.96 -2.34 -0.82
CA HIS A 79 1.66 -2.62 -1.46
C HIS A 79 1.05 -3.92 -0.91
N PHE A 80 -0.21 -3.87 -0.44
CA PHE A 80 -0.90 -5.01 0.21
C PHE A 80 -2.22 -5.37 -0.44
N SER A 81 -2.39 -6.64 -0.78
CA SER A 81 -3.69 -7.15 -1.20
C SER A 81 -4.68 -7.24 -0.02
N LEU A 82 -5.76 -6.45 0.00
CA LEU A 82 -6.85 -6.58 0.99
C LEU A 82 -7.70 -7.85 0.78
N SER A 83 -7.50 -8.58 -0.33
CA SER A 83 -8.00 -9.96 -0.43
C SER A 83 -7.28 -10.92 0.52
N ASN A 84 -6.12 -10.52 1.06
CA ASN A 84 -5.44 -11.24 2.12
C ASN A 84 -5.91 -10.71 3.48
N VAL A 85 -6.56 -11.57 4.26
CA VAL A 85 -7.10 -11.24 5.59
C VAL A 85 -6.02 -10.87 6.61
N ALA A 86 -4.77 -11.21 6.34
CA ALA A 86 -3.64 -10.88 7.20
C ALA A 86 -3.03 -9.49 6.93
N SER A 87 -3.39 -8.84 5.81
CA SER A 87 -2.87 -7.52 5.43
C SER A 87 -3.17 -6.45 6.48
N GLU A 88 -4.43 -6.28 6.89
CA GLU A 88 -4.78 -5.28 7.89
C GLU A 88 -4.16 -5.57 9.28
N PRO A 89 -4.21 -6.81 9.80
CA PRO A 89 -3.46 -7.18 11.00
C PRO A 89 -1.97 -6.83 10.93
N TRP A 90 -1.31 -7.04 9.79
CA TRP A 90 0.10 -6.68 9.60
C TRP A 90 0.29 -5.16 9.67
N LEU A 91 -0.56 -4.38 8.98
CA LEU A 91 -0.51 -2.91 9.01
C LEU A 91 -0.66 -2.39 10.43
N ARG A 92 -1.66 -2.87 11.17
CA ARG A 92 -1.89 -2.46 12.57
C ARG A 92 -0.76 -2.86 13.50
N ARG A 93 -0.03 -3.92 13.17
CA ARG A 93 1.09 -4.43 13.98
C ARG A 93 2.35 -3.60 13.81
N TYR A 94 2.68 -3.18 12.59
CA TYR A 94 3.97 -2.56 12.27
C TYR A 94 3.89 -1.09 11.88
N LEU A 95 2.68 -0.55 11.67
CA LEU A 95 2.45 0.84 11.34
C LEU A 95 1.43 1.47 12.29
N THR A 96 1.59 2.76 12.54
CA THR A 96 0.59 3.58 13.24
C THR A 96 -0.05 4.51 12.22
N LEU A 97 -1.02 3.98 11.47
CA LEU A 97 -1.78 4.74 10.48
C LEU A 97 -3.03 5.35 11.13
N PRO A 98 -3.56 6.47 10.60
CA PRO A 98 -4.76 7.08 11.14
C PRO A 98 -6.00 6.18 11.00
N ASP A 99 -6.98 6.34 11.89
CA ASP A 99 -8.24 5.59 11.84
C ASP A 99 -8.99 5.85 10.53
N THR A 100 -8.92 7.07 9.99
CA THR A 100 -9.49 7.45 8.68
C THR A 100 -9.03 6.53 7.55
N PHE A 101 -7.77 6.07 7.58
CA PHE A 101 -7.27 5.10 6.62
C PHE A 101 -7.87 3.70 6.83
N TYR A 102 -7.96 3.21 8.07
CA TYR A 102 -8.54 1.88 8.32
C TYR A 102 -10.04 1.84 8.01
N GLU A 103 -10.78 2.90 8.32
CA GLU A 103 -12.18 3.04 7.91
C GLU A 103 -12.29 3.07 6.38
N SER A 104 -11.30 3.66 5.67
CA SER A 104 -11.30 3.68 4.21
C SER A 104 -11.12 2.30 3.58
N LEU A 105 -10.47 1.35 4.26
CA LEU A 105 -10.33 -0.03 3.77
C LEU A 105 -11.68 -0.77 3.70
N HIS A 106 -12.60 -0.41 4.60
CA HIS A 106 -13.90 -1.07 4.75
C HIS A 106 -15.02 -0.35 3.99
N SER A 107 -14.92 0.98 3.87
CA SER A 107 -15.96 1.78 3.23
C SER A 107 -16.06 1.53 1.72
N ASP A 108 -17.30 1.46 1.23
CA ASP A 108 -17.67 1.36 -0.19
C ASP A 108 -17.88 2.74 -0.83
N ALA A 109 -17.09 3.76 -0.48
CA ALA A 109 -17.32 5.08 -1.03
C ALA A 109 -17.21 5.07 -2.57
N ASP A 110 -18.12 5.80 -3.22
CA ASP A 110 -18.29 5.77 -4.67
C ASP A 110 -17.49 6.87 -5.41
N SER A 111 -16.58 7.57 -4.72
CA SER A 111 -15.84 8.68 -5.29
C SER A 111 -14.39 8.76 -4.84
N THR A 112 -13.55 9.29 -5.74
CA THR A 112 -12.16 9.62 -5.43
C THR A 112 -12.13 10.66 -4.32
N HIS A 113 -11.39 10.36 -3.27
CA HIS A 113 -11.34 11.16 -2.05
C HIS A 113 -9.89 11.38 -1.63
N LEU A 114 -9.57 12.57 -1.14
CA LEU A 114 -8.24 12.92 -0.62
C LEU A 114 -8.43 13.75 0.64
N GLU A 115 -7.86 13.28 1.74
CA GLU A 115 -8.01 13.87 3.07
C GLU A 115 -6.66 13.95 3.77
N GLN A 116 -6.41 15.06 4.47
CA GLN A 116 -5.27 15.18 5.37
C GLN A 116 -5.73 14.91 6.80
N ASP A 117 -5.15 13.90 7.43
CA ASP A 117 -5.37 13.55 8.83
C ASP A 117 -4.05 13.74 9.61
N ALA A 118 -3.98 14.83 10.38
CA ALA A 118 -2.78 15.27 11.08
C ALA A 118 -1.53 15.36 10.17
N ASP A 119 -0.55 14.49 10.42
CA ASP A 119 0.71 14.37 9.68
C ASP A 119 0.63 13.38 8.51
N SER A 120 -0.55 12.86 8.23
CA SER A 120 -0.79 11.81 7.25
C SER A 120 -1.72 12.30 6.14
N LEU A 121 -1.49 11.83 4.90
CA LEU A 121 -2.40 12.05 3.78
C LEU A 121 -3.06 10.71 3.41
N VAL A 122 -4.39 10.68 3.42
CA VAL A 122 -5.19 9.50 3.12
C VAL A 122 -5.93 9.75 1.82
N ALA A 123 -5.79 8.83 0.86
CA ALA A 123 -6.47 8.93 -0.42
C ALA A 123 -7.23 7.65 -0.74
N ARG A 124 -8.34 7.80 -1.45
CA ARG A 124 -9.05 6.73 -2.14
C ARG A 124 -9.13 7.09 -3.61
N ILE A 125 -8.67 6.17 -4.45
CA ILE A 125 -8.64 6.33 -5.90
C ILE A 125 -9.46 5.18 -6.49
N HIS A 126 -10.33 5.51 -7.42
CA HIS A 126 -11.09 4.56 -8.20
C HIS A 126 -10.52 4.52 -9.62
N ASP A 127 -10.24 3.31 -10.10
CA ASP A 127 -9.82 3.07 -11.48
C ASP A 127 -10.85 2.18 -12.18
N VAL A 128 -11.04 2.39 -13.46
CA VAL A 128 -11.92 1.56 -14.29
C VAL A 128 -11.09 0.44 -14.90
N LEU A 129 -11.43 -0.79 -14.57
CA LEU A 129 -10.80 -1.93 -15.21
C LEU A 129 -11.22 -1.96 -16.67
N PHE A 130 -10.25 -2.01 -17.58
CA PHE A 130 -10.52 -2.13 -18.99
C PHE A 130 -11.07 -3.52 -19.29
N ASP A 131 -12.39 -3.63 -19.31
CA ASP A 131 -13.15 -4.81 -19.73
C ASP A 131 -14.14 -4.38 -20.82
N PHE A 132 -14.31 -5.21 -21.84
CA PHE A 132 -15.17 -4.94 -23.00
C PHE A 132 -16.67 -5.16 -22.69
N THR A 133 -17.03 -5.21 -21.41
CA THR A 133 -18.40 -5.43 -20.93
C THR A 133 -19.06 -4.10 -20.55
N PHE A 134 -20.39 -4.02 -20.70
CA PHE A 134 -21.17 -2.78 -20.53
C PHE A 134 -21.17 -2.21 -19.10
N ASN A 135 -20.69 -2.99 -18.11
CA ASN A 135 -20.57 -2.58 -16.71
C ASN A 135 -19.15 -2.90 -16.21
N ALA A 136 -18.20 -2.04 -16.58
CA ALA A 136 -16.80 -2.22 -16.20
C ALA A 136 -16.66 -2.17 -14.67
N PRO A 137 -16.02 -3.18 -14.03
CA PRO A 137 -15.82 -3.18 -12.60
C PRO A 137 -14.87 -2.05 -12.19
N ILE A 138 -15.21 -1.34 -11.11
CA ILE A 138 -14.35 -0.30 -10.51
C ILE A 138 -13.37 -0.98 -9.55
N ALA A 139 -12.08 -0.78 -9.80
CA ALA A 139 -11.02 -1.10 -8.84
C ALA A 139 -10.86 0.06 -7.87
N SER A 140 -10.70 -0.25 -6.58
CA SER A 140 -10.50 0.77 -5.54
C SER A 140 -9.17 0.56 -4.85
N THR A 141 -8.41 1.65 -4.76
CA THR A 141 -7.08 1.72 -4.16
C THR A 141 -7.11 2.75 -3.03
N SER A 142 -6.79 2.31 -1.81
CA SER A 142 -6.55 3.21 -0.69
C SER A 142 -5.05 3.53 -0.64
N LEU A 143 -4.69 4.71 -0.15
CA LEU A 143 -3.30 5.17 -0.03
C LEU A 143 -3.16 5.91 1.29
N CYS A 144 -2.11 5.61 2.06
CA CYS A 144 -1.72 6.39 3.22
C CYS A 144 -0.29 6.90 3.06
N ILE A 145 -0.11 8.17 3.32
CA ILE A 145 1.18 8.85 3.28
C ILE A 145 1.50 9.23 4.71
N LYS A 146 2.62 8.78 5.27
CA LYS A 146 2.96 9.08 6.66
C LYS A 146 4.46 9.08 6.92
N SER A 147 4.94 10.17 7.51
CA SER A 147 6.32 10.26 7.98
C SER A 147 6.63 9.22 9.03
N ARG A 148 7.77 8.57 8.86
CA ARG A 148 8.41 7.81 9.94
C ARG A 148 8.93 8.82 10.96
N VAL A 149 8.51 8.69 12.22
CA VAL A 149 8.90 9.52 13.37
C VAL A 149 9.60 8.68 14.41
#